data_AF-A0A6I1KP19-F1
#
_entry.id   AF-A0A6I1KP19-F1
#
_cell.length_a   1.000
_cell.length_b   1.000
_cell.length_c   1.000
_cell.angle_alpha   90.00
_cell.angle_beta   90.00
_cell.angle_gamma   90.00
#
_symmetry.space_group_name_H-M   'P 1'
#
loop_
_entity.id
_entity.type
_entity.pdbx_description
1 polymer ?
#
loop_
_entity_poly.entity_id
_entity_poly.type
_entity_poly.pdbx_seq_one_letter_code
_entity_poly.pdbx_strand_id
1 'polypeptide(L)'
;MRYKVAGESLMKQLETTLNSYGRLLAEVDAWFTRCLAAHPQAIACRSGCSECCRGLFDITLLDACYLKSGFNSLPSIVREEVREKVLQRLVGLKELWPDFDRPYLLNYRPEEEWEALMPDDDETPCPLLAEDGRCLVYDHRPMTCRLHGIPLLDVSGELLHDEWCTLNFTGDNPLEMEKLRWEFTRLFKEELLLFRQFTTILFKHPFNELDTFIPTALLIDFDRFDWKEWGEKLAR
;
A
#
# COMPACT_ATOMS: atom_id res chain seq x y z
N MET A 1 -29.63 -17.57 -28.07
CA MET A 1 -29.31 -16.13 -28.15
C MET A 1 -29.63 -15.52 -26.78
N ARG A 2 -28.66 -15.52 -25.85
CA ARG A 2 -28.84 -14.97 -24.49
C ARG A 2 -28.30 -13.54 -24.50
N TYR A 3 -29.18 -12.57 -24.30
CA TYR A 3 -28.83 -11.17 -24.08
C TYR A 3 -27.98 -11.09 -22.80
N LYS A 4 -26.68 -10.79 -22.91
CA LYS A 4 -25.89 -10.30 -21.78
C LYS A 4 -26.41 -8.92 -21.44
N VAL A 5 -27.10 -8.78 -20.32
CA VAL A 5 -27.33 -7.48 -19.70
C VAL A 5 -25.94 -6.91 -19.42
N ALA A 6 -25.62 -5.76 -20.00
CA ALA A 6 -24.36 -5.07 -19.77
C ALA A 6 -24.35 -4.57 -18.31
N GLY A 7 -23.83 -5.40 -17.40
CA GLY A 7 -23.50 -4.97 -16.05
C GLY A 7 -22.44 -3.88 -16.09
N GLU A 8 -22.49 -2.93 -15.17
CA GLU A 8 -21.43 -1.94 -15.01
C GLU A 8 -20.09 -2.64 -14.75
N SER A 9 -19.02 -2.14 -15.40
CA SER A 9 -17.66 -2.64 -15.18
C SER A 9 -17.34 -2.68 -13.67
N LEU A 10 -16.69 -3.73 -13.20
CA LEU A 10 -16.28 -3.89 -11.80
C LEU A 10 -15.54 -2.64 -11.30
N MET A 11 -14.63 -2.09 -12.10
CA MET A 11 -13.90 -0.86 -11.74
C MET A 11 -14.80 0.35 -11.55
N LYS A 12 -15.92 0.45 -12.28
CA LYS A 12 -16.91 1.52 -12.07
C LYS A 12 -17.63 1.36 -10.71
N GLN A 13 -17.85 0.12 -10.28
CA GLN A 13 -18.42 -0.15 -8.95
C GLN A 13 -17.42 0.17 -7.83
N LEU A 14 -16.13 -0.07 -8.07
CA LEU A 14 -15.04 0.21 -7.12
C LEU A 14 -14.66 1.70 -7.06
N GLU A 15 -14.92 2.47 -8.13
CA GLU A 15 -14.53 3.88 -8.25
C GLU A 15 -14.96 4.73 -7.05
N THR A 16 -16.18 4.54 -6.54
CA THR A 16 -16.66 5.29 -5.37
C THR A 16 -15.84 4.96 -4.12
N THR A 17 -15.53 3.69 -3.88
CA THR A 17 -14.72 3.26 -2.73
C THR A 17 -13.28 3.74 -2.86
N LEU A 18 -12.68 3.65 -4.06
CA LEU A 18 -11.33 4.14 -4.33
C LEU A 18 -11.23 5.67 -4.17
N ASN A 19 -12.25 6.42 -4.58
CA ASN A 19 -12.29 7.87 -4.38
C ASN A 19 -12.39 8.23 -2.88
N SER A 20 -13.19 7.51 -2.11
CA SER A 20 -13.24 7.68 -0.64
C SER A 20 -11.90 7.34 0.00
N TYR A 21 -11.25 6.26 -0.45
CA TYR A 21 -9.92 5.88 0.03
C TYR A 21 -8.85 6.92 -0.30
N GLY A 22 -8.84 7.45 -1.53
CA GLY A 22 -7.94 8.54 -1.92
C GLY A 22 -8.11 9.80 -1.06
N ARG A 23 -9.33 10.10 -0.61
CA ARG A 23 -9.57 11.20 0.35
C ARG A 23 -8.99 10.89 1.72
N LEU A 24 -9.15 9.67 2.21
CA LEU A 24 -8.56 9.22 3.48
C LEU A 24 -7.02 9.32 3.43
N LEU A 25 -6.41 8.85 2.35
CA LEU A 25 -4.96 8.97 2.12
C LEU A 25 -4.50 10.43 2.07
N ALA A 26 -5.30 11.33 1.49
CA ALA A 26 -4.99 12.76 1.47
C ALA A 26 -5.05 13.42 2.86
N GLU A 27 -5.84 12.88 3.80
CA GLU A 27 -5.79 13.33 5.20
C GLU A 27 -4.45 13.00 5.85
N VAL A 28 -3.88 11.83 5.55
CA VAL A 28 -2.54 11.42 6.02
C VAL A 28 -1.46 12.34 5.44
N ASP A 29 -1.54 12.67 4.15
CA ASP A 29 -0.62 13.62 3.53
C ASP A 29 -0.68 15.00 4.18
N ALA A 30 -1.89 15.45 4.50
CA ALA A 30 -2.10 16.72 5.21
C ALA A 30 -1.52 16.66 6.62
N TRP A 31 -1.67 15.55 7.34
CA TRP A 31 -1.05 15.35 8.65
C TRP A 31 0.48 15.37 8.56
N PHE A 32 1.07 14.60 7.64
CA PHE A 32 2.52 14.54 7.45
C PHE A 32 3.09 15.92 7.11
N THR A 33 2.42 16.67 6.23
CA THR A 33 2.80 18.05 5.86
C THR A 33 2.77 18.99 7.07
N ARG A 34 1.77 18.86 7.97
CA ARG A 34 1.73 19.64 9.22
C ARG A 34 2.88 19.28 10.15
N CYS A 35 3.24 18.01 10.25
CA CYS A 35 4.38 17.56 11.06
C CYS A 35 5.69 18.14 10.54
N LEU A 36 5.93 18.06 9.22
CA LEU A 36 7.07 18.68 8.55
C LEU A 36 7.17 20.18 8.85
N ALA A 37 6.05 20.91 8.73
CA ALA A 37 6.02 22.35 8.99
C ALA A 37 6.26 22.68 10.48
N ALA A 38 5.82 21.82 11.39
CA ALA A 38 6.01 21.98 12.82
C ALA A 38 7.43 21.66 13.30
N HIS A 39 8.10 20.71 12.66
CA HIS A 39 9.39 20.16 13.07
C HIS A 39 10.41 20.07 11.91
N PRO A 40 10.68 21.15 11.16
CA PRO A 40 11.48 21.09 9.93
C PRO A 40 12.96 20.74 10.14
N GLN A 41 13.48 20.90 11.35
CA GLN A 41 14.86 20.52 11.71
C GLN A 41 14.96 19.06 12.20
N ALA A 42 13.85 18.47 12.65
CA ALA A 42 13.83 17.12 13.20
C ALA A 42 13.34 16.08 12.17
N ILE A 43 12.74 16.50 11.06
CA ILE A 43 12.26 15.59 10.01
C ILE A 43 13.05 15.83 8.72
N ALA A 44 13.83 14.84 8.29
CA ALA A 44 14.68 14.89 7.11
C ALA A 44 13.93 14.62 5.79
N CYS A 45 12.74 14.00 5.86
CA CYS A 45 11.95 13.63 4.69
C CYS A 45 11.62 14.84 3.81
N ARG A 46 11.91 14.73 2.52
CA ARG A 46 11.70 15.76 1.49
C ARG A 46 11.60 15.10 0.12
N SER A 47 11.12 15.86 -0.88
CA SER A 47 11.11 15.36 -2.27
C SER A 47 12.53 14.93 -2.69
N GLY A 48 12.65 13.72 -3.25
CA GLY A 48 13.92 13.10 -3.62
C GLY A 48 14.62 12.33 -2.48
N CYS A 49 14.07 12.31 -1.27
CA CYS A 49 14.47 11.34 -0.25
C CYS A 49 13.85 9.97 -0.60
N SER A 50 14.68 8.93 -0.63
CA SER A 50 14.26 7.58 -1.04
C SER A 50 14.78 6.47 -0.12
N GLU A 51 15.21 6.80 1.10
CA GLU A 51 15.72 5.82 2.06
C GLU A 51 14.66 4.77 2.40
N CYS A 52 13.40 5.18 2.57
CA CYS A 52 12.29 4.26 2.81
C CYS A 52 11.76 3.54 1.56
N CYS A 53 12.29 3.84 0.36
CA CYS A 53 11.80 3.30 -0.91
C CYS A 53 12.58 2.05 -1.34
N ARG A 54 12.93 1.19 -0.39
CA ARG A 54 13.74 0.00 -0.55
C ARG A 54 13.15 -1.13 0.28
N GLY A 55 13.31 -2.37 -0.18
CA GLY A 55 12.72 -3.54 0.47
C GLY A 55 11.38 -3.95 -0.09
N LEU A 56 10.78 -4.94 0.56
CA LEU A 56 9.39 -5.34 0.34
C LEU A 56 8.53 -4.82 1.47
N PHE A 57 7.34 -4.35 1.10
CA PHE A 57 6.30 -3.96 2.04
C PHE A 57 5.01 -4.63 1.59
N ASP A 58 4.34 -5.26 2.53
CA ASP A 58 2.96 -5.67 2.37
C ASP A 58 2.05 -4.43 2.35
N ILE A 59 1.01 -4.54 1.54
CA ILE A 59 -0.04 -3.55 1.40
C ILE A 59 -1.36 -4.28 1.24
N THR A 60 -2.43 -3.66 1.74
CA THR A 60 -3.78 -4.22 1.57
C THR A 60 -4.15 -4.31 0.09
N LEU A 61 -5.06 -5.21 -0.25
CA LEU A 61 -5.57 -5.34 -1.61
C LEU A 61 -6.29 -4.06 -2.09
N LEU A 62 -6.83 -3.25 -1.16
CA LEU A 62 -7.38 -1.93 -1.45
C LEU A 62 -6.27 -0.97 -1.88
N ASP A 63 -5.17 -0.91 -1.12
CA ASP A 63 -3.97 -0.17 -1.48
C ASP A 63 -3.42 -0.61 -2.84
N ALA A 64 -3.34 -1.93 -3.07
CA ALA A 64 -2.90 -2.49 -4.33
C ALA A 64 -3.76 -2.02 -5.52
N CYS A 65 -5.08 -1.99 -5.35
CA CYS A 65 -6.00 -1.50 -6.39
C CYS A 65 -5.81 0.01 -6.65
N TYR A 66 -5.67 0.81 -5.59
CA TYR A 66 -5.42 2.24 -5.69
C TYR A 66 -4.06 2.54 -6.36
N LEU A 67 -2.99 1.88 -5.91
CA LEU A 67 -1.65 1.94 -6.50
C LEU A 67 -1.66 1.55 -7.98
N LYS A 68 -2.34 0.45 -8.31
CA LYS A 68 -2.47 -0.05 -9.68
C LYS A 68 -3.16 0.96 -10.60
N SER A 69 -4.13 1.73 -10.08
CA SER A 69 -4.78 2.79 -10.86
C SER A 69 -3.80 3.90 -11.25
N GLY A 70 -2.96 4.35 -10.32
CA GLY A 70 -1.88 5.30 -10.59
C GLY A 70 -0.86 4.75 -11.58
N PHE A 71 -0.44 3.50 -11.40
CA PHE A 71 0.48 2.83 -12.32
C PHE A 71 -0.08 2.72 -13.74
N ASN A 72 -1.36 2.39 -13.90
CA ASN A 72 -2.00 2.30 -15.20
C ASN A 72 -2.09 3.66 -15.92
N SER A 73 -2.05 4.77 -15.19
CA SER A 73 -2.04 6.12 -15.77
C SER A 73 -0.68 6.55 -16.36
N LEU A 74 0.42 5.87 -15.98
CA LEU A 74 1.77 6.18 -16.47
C LEU A 74 1.91 5.94 -17.98
N PRO A 75 2.85 6.62 -18.68
CA PRO A 75 3.16 6.32 -20.08
C PRO A 75 3.52 4.85 -20.30
N SER A 76 3.18 4.29 -21.46
CA SER A 76 3.38 2.86 -21.74
C SER A 76 4.83 2.40 -21.62
N ILE A 77 5.78 3.26 -22.02
CA ILE A 77 7.21 2.99 -21.90
C ILE A 77 7.64 2.86 -20.44
N VAL A 78 7.23 3.80 -19.59
CA VAL A 78 7.52 3.78 -18.15
C VAL A 78 6.88 2.55 -17.49
N ARG A 79 5.66 2.18 -17.88
CA ARG A 79 5.02 0.97 -17.37
C ARG A 79 5.78 -0.30 -17.73
N GLU A 80 6.42 -0.35 -18.88
CA GLU A 80 7.19 -1.50 -19.30
C GLU A 80 8.50 -1.62 -18.50
N GLU A 81 9.23 -0.52 -18.34
CA GLU A 81 10.43 -0.46 -17.49
C GLU A 81 10.14 -0.91 -16.05
N VAL A 82 9.03 -0.41 -15.47
CA VAL A 82 8.60 -0.82 -14.13
C VAL A 82 8.21 -2.31 -14.09
N ARG A 83 7.54 -2.84 -15.13
CA ARG A 83 7.21 -4.27 -15.20
C ARG A 83 8.44 -5.15 -15.25
N GLU A 84 9.48 -4.76 -15.98
CA GLU A 84 10.73 -5.51 -16.00
C GLU A 84 11.34 -5.61 -14.59
N LYS A 85 11.40 -4.49 -13.86
CA LYS A 85 11.84 -4.46 -12.45
C LYS A 85 10.99 -5.38 -11.56
N VAL A 86 9.66 -5.32 -11.71
CA VAL A 86 8.72 -6.16 -10.97
C VAL A 86 8.91 -7.65 -11.26
N LEU A 87 9.07 -8.02 -12.53
CA LEU A 87 9.29 -9.41 -12.93
C LEU A 87 10.60 -9.95 -12.37
N GLN A 88 11.66 -9.14 -12.37
CA GLN A 88 12.91 -9.52 -11.73
C GLN A 88 12.76 -9.71 -10.21
N ARG A 89 12.01 -8.83 -9.54
CA ARG A 89 11.70 -9.01 -8.10
C ARG A 89 10.87 -10.28 -7.83
N LEU A 90 9.91 -10.58 -8.71
CA LEU A 90 9.08 -11.78 -8.61
C LEU A 90 9.88 -13.07 -8.75
N VAL A 91 10.96 -13.09 -9.54
CA VAL A 91 11.86 -14.26 -9.64
C VAL A 91 12.45 -14.59 -8.27
N GLY A 92 13.03 -13.61 -7.57
CA GLY A 92 13.59 -13.82 -6.23
C GLY A 92 12.54 -14.24 -5.21
N LEU A 93 11.35 -13.63 -5.24
CA LEU A 93 10.22 -14.07 -4.41
C LEU A 93 9.83 -15.53 -4.67
N LYS A 94 9.85 -15.98 -5.92
CA LYS A 94 9.53 -17.36 -6.30
C LYS A 94 10.60 -18.38 -5.92
N GLU A 95 11.84 -17.95 -5.65
CA GLU A 95 12.86 -18.85 -5.08
C GLU A 95 12.52 -19.23 -3.64
N LEU A 96 11.95 -18.29 -2.86
CA LEU A 96 11.49 -18.51 -1.48
C LEU A 96 10.08 -19.09 -1.41
N TRP A 97 9.24 -18.75 -2.39
CA TRP A 97 7.86 -19.20 -2.50
C TRP A 97 7.49 -19.59 -3.94
N PRO A 98 7.82 -20.82 -4.36
CA PRO A 98 7.59 -21.29 -5.73
C PRO A 98 6.12 -21.20 -6.18
N ASP A 99 5.19 -21.41 -5.25
CA ASP A 99 3.75 -21.37 -5.49
C ASP A 99 3.14 -19.96 -5.40
N PHE A 100 3.96 -18.90 -5.26
CA PHE A 100 3.46 -17.52 -5.23
C PHE A 100 2.99 -17.07 -6.61
N ASP A 101 1.71 -17.29 -6.88
CA ASP A 101 1.09 -16.99 -8.16
C ASP A 101 -0.18 -16.14 -8.01
N ARG A 102 -0.76 -15.74 -9.15
CA ARG A 102 -1.94 -14.89 -9.23
C ARG A 102 -3.06 -15.38 -8.30
N PRO A 103 -3.66 -14.49 -7.51
CA PRO A 103 -3.56 -13.03 -7.59
C PRO A 103 -2.42 -12.40 -6.74
N TYR A 104 -1.41 -13.18 -6.36
CA TYR A 104 -0.23 -12.75 -5.57
C TYR A 104 -0.59 -12.26 -4.17
N LEU A 105 -1.43 -13.01 -3.46
CA LEU A 105 -1.83 -12.69 -2.09
C LEU A 105 -0.97 -13.42 -1.08
N LEU A 106 -0.56 -12.70 -0.03
CA LEU A 106 0.29 -13.22 1.04
C LEU A 106 -0.45 -14.20 1.95
N ASN A 107 -1.77 -14.02 2.09
CA ASN A 107 -2.64 -14.80 2.98
C ASN A 107 -2.79 -16.28 2.60
N TYR A 108 -2.11 -16.73 1.53
CA TYR A 108 -1.89 -18.15 1.27
C TYR A 108 -0.83 -18.78 2.18
N ARG A 109 -0.09 -17.97 2.92
CA ARG A 109 0.82 -18.39 3.99
C ARG A 109 0.40 -17.76 5.32
N PRO A 110 0.65 -18.43 6.45
CA PRO A 110 0.51 -17.83 7.78
C PRO A 110 1.32 -16.55 7.89
N GLU A 111 0.81 -15.58 8.64
CA GLU A 111 1.43 -14.25 8.83
C GLU A 111 2.83 -14.37 9.45
N GLU A 112 3.05 -15.37 10.31
CA GLU A 112 4.34 -15.61 10.95
C GLU A 112 5.45 -16.02 9.96
N GLU A 113 5.08 -16.39 8.72
CA GLU A 113 6.03 -16.70 7.65
C GLU A 113 6.35 -15.48 6.76
N TRP A 114 5.66 -14.34 6.95
CA TRP A 114 5.82 -13.17 6.09
C TRP A 114 7.14 -12.45 6.33
N GLU A 115 7.65 -12.45 7.56
CA GLU A 115 8.94 -11.83 7.93
C GLU A 115 10.09 -12.41 7.06
N ALA A 116 10.07 -13.71 6.80
CA ALA A 116 11.07 -14.36 5.94
C ALA A 116 11.01 -13.91 4.47
N LEU A 117 9.89 -13.31 4.03
CA LEU A 117 9.71 -12.75 2.70
C LEU A 117 10.13 -11.27 2.62
N MET A 118 10.24 -10.57 3.75
CA MET A 118 10.52 -9.13 3.84
C MET A 118 11.66 -8.86 4.84
N PRO A 119 12.89 -9.30 4.56
CA PRO A 119 13.99 -9.10 5.50
C PRO A 119 14.38 -7.62 5.58
N ASP A 120 14.67 -7.14 6.79
CA ASP A 120 15.00 -5.74 7.09
C ASP A 120 16.24 -5.21 6.34
N ASP A 121 17.14 -6.10 5.90
CA ASP A 121 18.37 -5.76 5.17
C ASP A 121 18.20 -5.76 3.64
N ASP A 122 16.95 -5.90 3.14
CA ASP A 122 16.66 -5.81 1.72
C ASP A 122 16.72 -4.38 1.19
N GLU A 123 17.87 -4.01 0.64
CA GLU A 123 18.11 -2.69 0.03
C GLU A 123 17.59 -2.56 -1.42
N THR A 124 16.85 -3.55 -1.91
CA THR A 124 16.35 -3.55 -3.30
C THR A 124 15.40 -2.37 -3.51
N PRO A 125 15.66 -1.47 -4.48
CA PRO A 125 14.79 -0.34 -4.75
C PRO A 125 13.37 -0.77 -5.11
N CYS A 126 12.38 -0.03 -4.61
CA CYS A 126 10.99 -0.14 -5.05
C CYS A 126 10.92 0.01 -6.59
N PRO A 127 10.15 -0.82 -7.31
CA PRO A 127 10.09 -0.75 -8.77
C PRO A 127 9.54 0.58 -9.30
N LEU A 128 8.81 1.33 -8.46
CA LEU A 128 8.24 2.65 -8.76
C LEU A 128 9.19 3.81 -8.41
N LEU A 129 10.39 3.53 -7.91
CA LEU A 129 11.40 4.55 -7.65
C LEU A 129 12.08 4.98 -8.97
N ALA A 130 11.99 6.26 -9.28
CA ALA A 130 12.70 6.88 -10.39
C ALA A 130 14.17 7.14 -10.03
N GLU A 131 15.01 7.34 -11.04
CA GLU A 131 16.45 7.59 -10.86
C GLU A 131 16.76 8.85 -10.03
N ASP A 132 15.87 9.84 -10.06
CA ASP A 132 16.00 11.08 -9.28
C ASP A 132 15.47 10.96 -7.83
N GLY A 133 15.16 9.74 -7.38
CA GLY A 133 14.69 9.46 -6.03
C GLY A 133 13.20 9.73 -5.81
N ARG A 134 12.44 10.12 -6.84
CA ARG A 134 10.99 10.36 -6.71
C ARG A 134 10.18 9.11 -7.04
N CYS A 135 9.04 8.94 -6.36
CA CYS A 135 8.07 7.91 -6.72
C CYS A 135 7.33 8.30 -8.00
N LEU A 136 7.30 7.38 -8.98
CA LEU A 136 6.61 7.57 -10.26
C LEU A 136 5.09 7.76 -10.10
N VAL A 137 4.52 7.28 -9.01
CA VAL A 137 3.08 7.33 -8.70
C VAL A 137 2.84 7.97 -7.33
N TYR A 138 3.58 9.03 -7.00
CA TYR A 138 3.58 9.64 -5.67
C TYR A 138 2.18 9.86 -5.10
N ASP A 139 1.24 10.41 -5.86
CA ASP A 139 -0.14 10.67 -5.40
C ASP A 139 -0.97 9.41 -5.17
N HIS A 140 -0.55 8.27 -5.73
CA HIS A 140 -1.18 6.96 -5.59
C HIS A 140 -0.38 6.01 -4.69
N ARG A 141 0.56 6.53 -3.89
CA ARG A 141 1.33 5.70 -2.96
C ARG A 141 0.41 5.06 -1.90
N PRO A 142 0.71 3.83 -1.45
CA PRO A 142 -0.06 3.12 -0.43
C PRO A 142 -0.08 3.82 0.94
N MET A 143 -0.98 3.40 1.84
CA MET A 143 -1.07 3.89 3.22
C MET A 143 0.26 3.74 3.97
N THR A 144 0.88 2.56 3.91
CA THR A 144 2.17 2.28 4.58
C THR A 144 3.26 3.29 4.18
N CYS A 145 3.35 3.63 2.88
CA CYS A 145 4.31 4.61 2.38
C CYS A 145 4.04 6.05 2.85
N ARG A 146 2.82 6.37 3.31
CA ARG A 146 2.45 7.72 3.80
C ARG A 146 2.66 7.86 5.30
N LEU A 147 2.45 6.77 6.03
CA LEU A 147 2.61 6.72 7.47
C LEU A 147 4.08 6.54 7.88
N HIS A 148 4.91 6.01 6.98
CA HIS A 148 6.32 5.79 7.27
C HIS A 148 7.08 7.09 7.58
N GLY A 149 8.01 6.98 8.53
CA GLY A 149 9.00 8.00 8.84
C GLY A 149 8.70 8.84 10.08
N ILE A 150 7.48 8.84 10.60
CA ILE A 150 7.11 9.54 11.84
C ILE A 150 6.30 8.55 12.70
N PRO A 151 6.52 8.48 14.04
CA PRO A 151 5.75 7.57 14.89
C PRO A 151 4.26 7.88 14.86
N LEU A 152 3.45 6.83 15.00
CA LEU A 152 1.98 6.94 14.95
C LEU A 152 1.42 7.06 16.36
N LEU A 153 1.41 8.30 16.86
CA LEU A 153 0.89 8.66 18.18
C LEU A 153 -0.55 9.12 18.09
N ASP A 154 -1.48 8.37 18.69
CA ASP A 154 -2.88 8.74 18.72
C ASP A 154 -3.14 9.94 19.67
N VAL A 155 -4.19 10.70 19.39
CA VAL A 155 -4.69 11.75 20.30
C VAL A 155 -5.09 11.19 21.68
N SER A 156 -5.43 9.90 21.77
CA SER A 156 -5.69 9.18 23.02
C SER A 156 -4.44 9.00 23.89
N GLY A 157 -3.25 9.13 23.31
CA GLY A 157 -1.99 8.78 23.96
C GLY A 157 -1.41 7.43 23.56
N GLU A 158 -2.18 6.60 22.86
CA GLU A 158 -1.76 5.28 22.37
C GLU A 158 -0.68 5.40 21.28
N LEU A 159 0.40 4.65 21.44
CA LEU A 159 1.44 4.48 20.41
C LEU A 159 1.05 3.27 19.56
N LEU A 160 0.65 3.52 18.31
CA LEU A 160 0.16 2.48 17.40
C LEU A 160 1.30 1.86 16.57
N HIS A 161 2.38 2.61 16.36
CA HIS A 161 3.59 2.12 15.68
C HIS A 161 4.79 2.92 16.19
N ASP A 162 5.80 2.19 16.68
CA ASP A 162 6.95 2.70 17.43
C ASP A 162 8.24 2.83 16.62
N GLU A 163 8.19 2.53 15.32
CA GLU A 163 9.32 2.71 14.42
C GLU A 163 9.18 3.98 13.58
N TRP A 164 10.32 4.62 13.30
CA TRP A 164 10.41 5.78 12.43
C TRP A 164 11.77 5.83 11.73
N CYS A 165 11.87 6.69 10.72
CA CYS A 165 13.08 6.82 9.93
C CYS A 165 14.27 7.25 10.81
N THR A 166 15.39 6.53 10.69
CA THR A 166 16.63 6.78 11.44
C THR A 166 17.26 8.16 11.16
N LEU A 167 16.85 8.83 10.09
CA LEU A 167 17.25 10.20 9.77
C LEU A 167 16.41 11.27 10.48
N ASN A 168 15.29 10.88 11.09
CA ASN A 168 14.40 11.78 11.81
C ASN A 168 14.68 11.74 13.31
N PHE A 169 14.43 12.86 13.98
CA PHE A 169 14.51 13.03 15.43
C PHE A 169 15.88 12.65 16.01
N THR A 170 16.97 12.91 15.27
CA THR A 170 18.35 12.63 15.67
C THR A 170 18.78 13.58 16.81
N GLY A 171 18.28 13.34 18.01
CA GLY A 171 18.53 14.18 19.20
C GLY A 171 17.28 14.65 19.94
N ASP A 172 16.09 14.35 19.43
CA ASP A 172 14.81 14.70 20.07
C ASP A 172 13.98 13.44 20.33
N ASN A 173 13.10 13.47 21.34
CA ASN A 173 12.12 12.41 21.58
C ASN A 173 10.80 12.75 20.86
N PRO A 174 10.44 12.09 19.74
CA PRO A 174 9.21 12.41 19.01
C PRO A 174 7.94 12.08 19.83
N LEU A 175 8.02 11.15 20.79
CA LEU A 175 6.87 10.73 21.60
C LEU A 175 6.36 11.85 22.54
N GLU A 176 7.19 12.86 22.80
CA GLU A 176 6.85 14.04 23.60
C GLU A 176 6.27 15.19 22.75
N MET A 177 6.30 15.09 21.42
CA MET A 177 5.89 16.16 20.52
C MET A 177 4.37 16.13 20.27
N GLU A 178 3.63 17.00 20.96
CA GLU A 178 2.16 17.08 20.83
C GLU A 178 1.68 17.29 19.39
N LYS A 179 2.44 18.01 18.56
CA LYS A 179 2.07 18.30 17.17
C LYS A 179 2.16 17.10 16.22
N LEU A 180 2.78 16.00 16.66
CA LEU A 180 2.79 14.74 15.90
C LEU A 180 1.53 13.91 16.13
N ARG A 181 0.80 14.16 17.24
CA ARG A 181 -0.40 13.38 17.60
C ARG A 181 -1.52 13.58 16.60
N TRP A 182 -2.22 12.49 16.25
CA TRP A 182 -3.33 12.54 15.31
C TRP A 182 -4.35 11.43 15.53
N GLU A 183 -5.49 11.48 14.83
CA GLU A 183 -6.62 10.56 15.03
C GLU A 183 -6.42 9.22 14.29
N PHE A 184 -5.28 8.56 14.49
CA PHE A 184 -4.92 7.32 13.80
C PHE A 184 -5.89 6.18 14.07
N THR A 185 -6.44 6.10 15.27
CA THR A 185 -7.48 5.11 15.62
C THR A 185 -8.73 5.30 14.76
N ARG A 186 -9.09 6.55 14.44
CA ARG A 186 -10.19 6.83 13.50
C ARG A 186 -9.78 6.44 12.08
N LEU A 187 -8.58 6.84 11.65
CA LEU A 187 -8.01 6.55 10.33
C LEU A 187 -8.08 5.05 10.02
N PHE A 188 -7.50 4.20 10.87
CA PHE A 188 -7.45 2.75 10.63
C PHE A 188 -8.82 2.08 10.68
N LYS A 189 -9.75 2.58 11.52
CA LYS A 189 -11.14 2.11 11.51
C LYS A 189 -11.83 2.43 10.19
N GLU A 190 -11.62 3.64 9.66
CA GLU A 190 -12.20 4.06 8.39
C GLU A 190 -11.60 3.31 7.21
N GLU A 191 -10.28 3.07 7.22
CA GLU A 191 -9.58 2.22 6.25
C GLU A 191 -10.16 0.80 6.25
N LEU A 192 -10.32 0.17 7.42
CA LEU A 192 -10.91 -1.16 7.52
C LEU A 192 -12.35 -1.21 6.99
N LEU A 193 -13.16 -0.16 7.21
CA LEU A 193 -14.51 -0.09 6.67
C LEU A 193 -14.51 0.02 5.14
N LEU A 194 -13.63 0.84 4.57
CA LEU A 194 -13.45 0.97 3.13
C LEU A 194 -12.93 -0.33 2.52
N PHE A 195 -11.99 -1.00 3.19
CA PHE A 195 -11.46 -2.31 2.79
C PHE A 195 -12.57 -3.38 2.78
N ARG A 196 -13.39 -3.45 3.84
CA ARG A 196 -14.55 -4.37 3.88
C ARG A 196 -15.57 -4.06 2.79
N GLN A 197 -15.80 -2.79 2.47
CA GLN A 197 -16.67 -2.40 1.36
C GLN A 197 -16.08 -2.84 0.01
N PHE A 198 -14.79 -2.57 -0.21
CA PHE A 198 -14.04 -2.96 -1.40
C PHE A 198 -14.12 -4.47 -1.65
N THR A 199 -13.80 -5.25 -0.63
CA THR A 199 -13.83 -6.73 -0.69
C THR A 199 -15.26 -7.25 -0.89
N THR A 200 -16.27 -6.63 -0.28
CA THR A 200 -17.68 -6.99 -0.54
C THR A 200 -18.06 -6.78 -2.01
N ILE A 201 -17.60 -5.70 -2.64
CA ILE A 201 -17.87 -5.45 -4.07
C ILE A 201 -17.15 -6.50 -4.93
N LEU A 202 -15.87 -6.75 -4.63
CA LEU A 202 -14.96 -7.60 -5.39
C LEU A 202 -15.32 -9.10 -5.30
N PHE A 203 -15.57 -9.60 -4.09
CA PHE A 203 -15.75 -11.02 -3.78
C PHE A 203 -17.20 -11.41 -3.49
N LYS A 204 -18.11 -10.44 -3.30
CA LYS A 204 -19.48 -10.64 -2.75
C LYS A 204 -19.49 -11.10 -1.29
N HIS A 205 -18.35 -11.01 -0.59
CA HIS A 205 -18.19 -11.25 0.83
C HIS A 205 -17.11 -10.30 1.40
N PRO A 206 -17.27 -9.77 2.62
CA PRO A 206 -16.24 -8.92 3.23
C PRO A 206 -15.07 -9.77 3.73
N PHE A 207 -13.85 -9.31 3.47
CA PHE A 207 -12.65 -9.76 4.18
C PHE A 207 -12.17 -8.65 5.13
N ASN A 208 -11.45 -9.04 6.18
CA ASN A 208 -10.80 -8.08 7.09
C ASN A 208 -9.36 -7.80 6.71
N GLU A 209 -8.73 -8.73 5.98
CA GLU A 209 -7.32 -8.70 5.67
C GLU A 209 -7.09 -9.52 4.39
N LEU A 210 -6.42 -8.91 3.41
CA LEU A 210 -5.92 -9.53 2.18
C LEU A 210 -4.78 -8.63 1.69
N ASP A 211 -3.58 -9.17 1.61
CA ASP A 211 -2.37 -8.39 1.41
C ASP A 211 -1.54 -8.93 0.26
N THR A 212 -0.76 -8.04 -0.32
CA THR A 212 0.18 -8.33 -1.41
C THR A 212 1.39 -7.43 -1.25
N PHE A 213 2.47 -7.70 -1.97
CA PHE A 213 3.59 -6.76 -2.01
C PHE A 213 3.37 -5.65 -3.04
N ILE A 214 3.93 -4.46 -2.79
CA ILE A 214 3.99 -3.34 -3.76
C ILE A 214 4.35 -3.81 -5.19
N PRO A 215 5.44 -4.57 -5.44
CA PRO A 215 5.76 -5.05 -6.78
C PRO A 215 4.64 -5.91 -7.39
N THR A 216 4.10 -6.87 -6.66
CA THR A 216 3.10 -7.80 -7.21
C THR A 216 1.73 -7.16 -7.39
N ALA A 217 1.38 -6.15 -6.61
CA ALA A 217 0.20 -5.32 -6.82
C ALA A 217 0.13 -4.77 -8.27
N LEU A 218 1.28 -4.45 -8.86
CA LEU A 218 1.36 -3.93 -10.23
C LEU A 218 1.06 -4.99 -11.31
N LEU A 219 1.09 -6.27 -10.96
CA LEU A 219 0.76 -7.39 -11.84
C LEU A 219 -0.70 -7.86 -11.70
N ILE A 220 -1.42 -7.42 -10.66
CA ILE A 220 -2.81 -7.82 -10.43
C ILE A 220 -3.70 -7.24 -11.53
N ASP A 221 -4.51 -8.10 -12.16
CA ASP A 221 -5.52 -7.73 -13.13
C ASP A 221 -6.90 -7.70 -12.45
N PHE A 222 -7.24 -6.56 -11.85
CA PHE A 222 -8.51 -6.39 -11.14
C PHE A 222 -9.74 -6.53 -12.05
N ASP A 223 -9.62 -6.27 -13.35
CA ASP A 223 -10.73 -6.31 -14.30
C ASP A 223 -11.03 -7.73 -14.80
N ARG A 224 -9.99 -8.53 -15.05
CA ARG A 224 -10.12 -9.81 -15.77
C ARG A 224 -9.95 -11.05 -14.88
N PHE A 225 -9.41 -10.90 -13.69
CA PHE A 225 -9.30 -12.02 -12.75
C PHE A 225 -10.68 -12.43 -12.21
N ASP A 226 -10.93 -13.74 -12.08
CA ASP A 226 -12.21 -14.24 -11.55
C ASP A 226 -12.21 -14.18 -10.01
N TRP A 227 -12.37 -12.96 -9.49
CA TRP A 227 -12.41 -12.70 -8.05
C TRP A 227 -13.57 -13.42 -7.36
N LYS A 228 -14.67 -13.66 -8.05
CA LYS A 228 -15.82 -14.34 -7.48
C LYS A 228 -15.51 -15.80 -7.21
N GLU A 229 -15.02 -16.52 -8.22
CA GLU A 229 -14.62 -17.93 -8.05
C GLU A 229 -13.50 -18.05 -7.01
N TRP A 230 -12.54 -17.12 -7.04
CA TRP A 230 -11.45 -17.10 -6.07
C TRP A 230 -11.94 -16.92 -4.63
N GLY A 231 -12.82 -15.95 -4.37
CA GLY A 231 -13.34 -15.66 -3.04
C GLY A 231 -14.18 -16.81 -2.48
N GLU A 232 -14.95 -17.50 -3.34
CA GLU A 232 -15.71 -18.70 -2.96
C GLU A 232 -14.83 -19.88 -2.54
N LYS A 233 -13.58 -19.96 -3.05
CA LYS A 233 -12.61 -21.00 -2.65
C LYS A 233 -11.96 -20.66 -1.31
N LEU A 234 -11.67 -19.39 -1.06
CA LEU A 234 -11.02 -18.96 0.19
C LEU A 234 -11.97 -19.01 1.39
N ALA A 235 -13.27 -18.80 1.18
CA ALA A 235 -14.29 -18.84 2.23
C ALA A 235 -14.72 -20.27 2.67
N ARG A 236 -14.11 -21.32 2.11
CA ARG A 236 -14.38 -22.74 2.44
C ARG A 236 -13.25 -23.32 3.26
#